data_AF-A0A2V7YQL9-F1
#
_entry.id   AF-A0A2V7YQL9-F1
#
_cell.length_a   1.000
_cell.length_b   1.000
_cell.length_c   1.000
_cell.angle_alpha   90.00
_cell.angle_beta   90.00
_cell.angle_gamma   90.00
#
_symmetry.space_group_name_H-M   'P 1'
#
loop_
_entity.id
_entity.type
_entity.pdbx_description
1 polymer ?
#
loop_
_entity_poly.entity_id
_entity_poly.type
_entity_poly.pdbx_seq_one_letter_code
_entity_poly.pdbx_strand_id
1 'polypeptide(L)'
;MPRWTLRSVSKQLRETISTRSQPERSRASRSVAATVSEDARRVGTARRGHTRMGDSIADLTDFALIGHQESWRAAADVISVLRGSERAPLPDDEIKDILPWIPPRPVCRVEVGSITGAKARGLYIDAFIPPDRLGADHVRENLVRVRAAAACAISAGARIVSLGGFSSILIEGNFDQLPQGRDTVFTTGNTLTVALIVQGLKKMSALVNRNLRRSTLLVVGATGDVGSGCVRCLASMVKRVLLCARNTDRLRRLAEEVKAYGVQVEIATDVQQLTTQPDAVICAASLPSPSLLLGRVAPDAIVCDAGYPKNLSPSAAPPDITVFFGGLGQITGGLKFAPDLGGIINRHPFADVAQGCLLEGIALTLEGRLEPFSRGRGLITRARVSRAAVQLCGTGGSLRSDRGSVVSARRPRGMPPRRRGRSTSRAWSRILPG
;
A
#
# COMPACT_ATOMS: atom_id res chain seq x y z
N MET A 1 1.42 33.77 47.43
CA MET A 1 2.53 33.07 48.11
C MET A 1 1.97 32.42 49.37
N PRO A 2 2.21 31.11 49.54
CA PRO A 2 3.11 30.70 50.62
C PRO A 2 4.14 29.64 50.17
N ARG A 3 5.31 29.72 50.81
CA ARG A 3 6.45 28.79 50.74
C ARG A 3 6.07 27.43 51.33
N TRP A 4 6.48 26.35 50.66
CA TRP A 4 6.76 25.07 51.31
C TRP A 4 8.14 24.57 50.91
N THR A 5 8.88 24.21 51.96
CA THR A 5 10.28 23.84 52.07
C THR A 5 10.59 22.42 51.57
N LEU A 6 11.71 22.28 50.86
CA LEU A 6 12.38 21.01 50.56
C LEU A 6 12.78 20.30 51.88
N ARG A 7 12.20 19.13 52.13
CA ARG A 7 12.71 18.15 53.10
C ARG A 7 13.34 16.96 52.36
N SER A 8 14.65 16.86 52.54
CA SER A 8 15.50 15.66 52.57
C SER A 8 15.00 14.40 51.86
N VAL A 9 15.57 14.14 50.68
CA VAL A 9 15.66 12.80 50.09
C VAL A 9 16.55 11.93 50.98
N SER A 10 16.01 10.80 51.43
CA SER A 10 16.69 9.80 52.25
C SER A 10 17.89 9.19 51.53
N LYS A 11 18.93 8.91 52.31
CA LYS A 11 20.31 8.54 51.93
C LYS A 11 20.45 7.12 51.34
N GLN A 12 19.40 6.54 50.76
CA GLN A 12 19.39 5.21 50.12
C GLN A 12 19.29 5.27 48.59
N LEU A 13 19.35 6.45 47.98
CA LEU A 13 19.23 6.67 46.53
C LEU A 13 20.54 7.17 45.89
N ARG A 14 21.71 6.84 46.47
CA ARG A 14 23.03 7.21 45.94
C ARG A 14 23.99 6.06 45.63
N GLU A 15 23.56 4.79 45.72
CA GLU A 15 24.43 3.65 45.39
C GLU A 15 23.92 2.76 44.25
N THR A 16 22.89 3.17 43.51
CA THR A 16 22.43 2.43 42.32
C THR A 16 22.72 3.14 40.99
N ILE A 17 23.62 4.13 41.00
CA ILE A 17 24.18 4.77 39.80
C ILE A 17 25.65 4.35 39.67
N SER A 18 25.90 3.04 39.56
CA SER A 18 27.13 2.51 38.95
C SER A 18 27.01 1.02 38.64
N THR A 19 25.92 0.60 38.02
CA THR A 19 25.90 -0.66 37.27
C THR A 19 25.37 -0.37 35.89
N ARG A 20 26.33 -0.23 34.98
CA ARG A 20 26.13 -0.19 33.54
C ARG A 20 25.58 -1.55 33.14
N SER A 21 24.26 -1.74 33.23
CA SER A 21 23.57 -2.86 32.62
C SER A 21 23.63 -2.67 31.10
N GLN A 22 24.75 -3.08 30.51
CA GLN A 22 24.71 -3.56 29.14
C GLN A 22 23.64 -4.66 29.12
N PRO A 23 22.62 -4.57 28.27
CA PRO A 23 21.83 -5.76 28.01
C PRO A 23 22.82 -6.77 27.44
N GLU A 24 22.93 -7.95 28.05
CA GLU A 24 23.55 -9.10 27.41
C GLU A 24 22.72 -9.41 26.16
N ARG A 25 23.12 -8.79 25.05
CA ARG A 25 22.49 -8.95 23.75
C ARG A 25 23.10 -10.19 23.12
N SER A 26 22.24 -11.15 22.78
CA SER A 26 22.60 -12.34 22.01
C SER A 26 23.47 -11.98 20.80
N ARG A 27 24.70 -12.48 20.78
CA ARG A 27 25.65 -12.35 19.66
C ARG A 27 25.09 -13.01 18.38
N ALA A 28 24.12 -13.93 18.53
CA ALA A 28 23.46 -14.64 17.44
C ALA A 28 22.51 -13.74 16.61
N SER A 29 21.75 -12.84 17.23
CA SER A 29 20.82 -11.96 16.47
C SER A 29 21.56 -10.99 15.54
N ARG A 30 22.78 -10.56 15.93
CA ARG A 30 23.66 -9.74 15.08
C ARG A 30 24.30 -10.55 13.96
N SER A 31 24.71 -11.80 14.22
CA SER A 31 25.28 -12.65 13.17
C SER A 31 24.22 -12.99 12.13
N VAL A 32 22.99 -13.30 12.53
CA VAL A 32 21.88 -13.58 11.60
C VAL A 32 21.58 -12.35 10.73
N ALA A 33 21.44 -11.16 11.30
CA ALA A 33 21.24 -9.92 10.52
C ALA A 33 22.38 -9.66 9.52
N ALA A 34 23.63 -9.97 9.90
CA ALA A 34 24.79 -9.87 9.02
C ALA A 34 24.79 -10.94 7.91
N THR A 35 24.44 -12.20 8.19
CA THR A 35 24.36 -13.27 7.19
C THR A 35 23.29 -12.97 6.14
N VAL A 36 22.11 -12.47 6.55
CA VAL A 36 21.11 -12.04 5.57
C VAL A 36 21.65 -10.88 4.71
N SER A 37 22.47 -9.98 5.28
CA SER A 37 23.13 -8.89 4.54
C SER A 37 24.15 -9.39 3.50
N GLU A 38 24.91 -10.45 3.83
CA GLU A 38 25.96 -11.02 2.97
C GLU A 38 25.39 -11.85 1.81
N ASP A 39 24.38 -12.68 2.07
CA ASP A 39 23.68 -13.47 1.04
C ASP A 39 23.02 -12.54 -0.01
N ALA A 40 22.57 -11.35 0.41
CA ALA A 40 22.00 -10.33 -0.49
C ALA A 40 23.04 -9.59 -1.35
N ARG A 41 24.30 -9.43 -0.89
CA ARG A 41 25.37 -8.84 -1.73
C ARG A 41 25.66 -9.71 -2.95
N ARG A 42 25.48 -11.02 -2.85
CA ARG A 42 25.65 -11.96 -3.97
C ARG A 42 24.59 -11.80 -5.06
N VAL A 43 23.41 -11.28 -4.74
CA VAL A 43 22.38 -10.91 -5.74
C VAL A 43 22.78 -9.64 -6.53
N GLY A 44 23.65 -8.80 -5.94
CA GLY A 44 24.15 -7.56 -6.52
C GLY A 44 25.52 -7.63 -7.20
N THR A 45 26.26 -8.73 -7.11
CA THR A 45 27.59 -8.87 -7.72
C THR A 45 27.63 -9.97 -8.78
N ALA A 46 27.30 -9.60 -10.02
CA ALA A 46 27.81 -10.35 -11.16
C ALA A 46 29.34 -10.25 -11.18
N ARG A 47 30.02 -11.41 -11.26
CA ARG A 47 31.49 -11.53 -11.31
C ARG A 47 32.08 -10.58 -12.37
N ARG A 48 32.92 -9.64 -11.94
CA ARG A 48 33.82 -8.89 -12.85
C ARG A 48 34.92 -9.83 -13.34
N GLY A 49 34.73 -10.39 -14.52
CA GLY A 49 35.81 -10.95 -15.33
C GLY A 49 36.33 -9.87 -16.28
N HIS A 50 37.65 -9.61 -16.26
CA HIS A 50 38.30 -8.68 -17.17
C HIS A 50 38.40 -9.27 -18.59
N THR A 51 37.62 -8.73 -19.52
CA THR A 51 37.94 -8.77 -20.95
C THR A 51 37.40 -7.50 -21.60
N ARG A 52 38.25 -6.79 -22.34
CA ARG A 52 37.90 -5.56 -23.05
C ARG A 52 37.18 -5.87 -24.37
N MET A 53 36.29 -4.93 -24.70
CA MET A 53 35.69 -4.60 -26.00
C MET A 53 34.33 -5.25 -26.34
N GLY A 54 33.33 -4.38 -26.46
CA GLY A 54 31.93 -4.65 -26.78
C GLY A 54 31.02 -4.05 -25.70
N ASP A 55 30.38 -2.91 -26.00
CA ASP A 55 29.45 -2.19 -25.11
C ASP A 55 28.38 -3.14 -24.55
N SER A 56 28.64 -3.68 -23.36
CA SER A 56 27.64 -4.38 -22.58
C SER A 56 26.82 -3.32 -21.86
N ILE A 57 25.58 -3.13 -22.34
CA ILE A 57 24.53 -2.41 -21.65
C ILE A 57 24.50 -2.96 -20.22
N ALA A 58 25.09 -2.23 -19.28
CA ALA A 58 24.98 -2.53 -17.86
C ALA A 58 23.49 -2.71 -17.57
N ASP A 59 23.06 -3.84 -17.00
CA ASP A 59 21.66 -4.17 -16.76
C ASP A 59 20.95 -2.97 -16.10
N LEU A 60 20.28 -2.16 -16.92
CA LEU A 60 19.67 -0.91 -16.48
C LEU A 60 18.44 -1.27 -15.64
N THR A 61 18.43 -0.81 -14.41
CA THR A 61 17.23 -0.87 -13.56
C THR A 61 16.29 0.24 -14.04
N ASP A 62 15.24 -0.09 -14.77
CA ASP A 62 14.32 0.90 -15.31
C ASP A 62 13.52 1.58 -14.19
N PHE A 63 13.07 0.79 -13.21
CA PHE A 63 12.28 1.25 -12.07
C PHE A 63 12.67 0.58 -10.74
N ALA A 64 12.30 1.21 -9.63
CA ALA A 64 12.31 0.59 -8.32
C ALA A 64 10.97 0.76 -7.60
N LEU A 65 10.60 -0.26 -6.82
CA LEU A 65 9.40 -0.32 -6.01
C LEU A 65 9.82 -0.33 -4.55
N ILE A 66 9.51 0.72 -3.80
CA ILE A 66 9.78 0.77 -2.36
C ILE A 66 8.53 0.29 -1.62
N GLY A 67 8.67 -0.73 -0.79
CA GLY A 67 7.57 -1.27 0.00
C GLY A 67 7.96 -1.60 1.43
N HIS A 68 7.01 -2.13 2.18
CA HIS A 68 7.19 -2.67 3.52
C HIS A 68 6.11 -3.74 3.73
N GLN A 69 6.28 -4.58 4.76
CA GLN A 69 5.34 -5.64 5.05
C GLN A 69 4.22 -5.16 5.98
N GLU A 70 2.99 -5.63 5.73
CA GLU A 70 1.79 -5.26 6.49
C GLU A 70 1.59 -6.07 7.78
N SER A 71 2.32 -7.18 7.94
CA SER A 71 2.20 -8.07 9.10
C SER A 71 3.51 -8.77 9.41
N TRP A 72 3.68 -9.20 10.65
CA TRP A 72 4.85 -9.99 11.08
C TRP A 72 4.98 -11.29 10.32
N ARG A 73 3.84 -11.92 9.96
CA ARG A 73 3.83 -13.12 9.11
C ARG A 73 4.40 -12.83 7.72
N ALA A 74 4.00 -11.74 7.07
CA ALA A 74 4.54 -11.37 5.76
C ALA A 74 6.04 -11.04 5.83
N ALA A 75 6.45 -10.34 6.89
CA ALA A 75 7.87 -10.09 7.16
C ALA A 75 8.69 -11.38 7.36
N ALA A 76 8.17 -12.34 8.13
CA ALA A 76 8.81 -13.64 8.34
C ALA A 76 8.92 -14.42 7.02
N ASP A 77 7.88 -14.41 6.18
CA ASP A 77 7.90 -15.07 4.87
C ASP A 77 8.97 -14.45 3.95
N VAL A 78 9.09 -13.12 3.89
CA VAL A 78 10.17 -12.44 3.15
C VAL A 78 11.54 -12.86 3.66
N ILE A 79 11.75 -12.85 4.98
CA ILE A 79 13.03 -13.24 5.59
C ILE A 79 13.35 -14.71 5.30
N SER A 80 12.34 -15.59 5.32
CA SER A 80 12.48 -17.01 4.99
C SER A 80 12.99 -17.20 3.55
N VAL A 81 12.35 -16.53 2.57
CA VAL A 81 12.80 -16.57 1.17
C VAL A 81 14.22 -16.03 1.02
N LEU A 82 14.55 -14.93 1.70
CA LEU A 82 15.91 -14.36 1.66
C LEU A 82 16.97 -15.25 2.32
N ARG A 83 16.59 -16.08 3.29
CA ARG A 83 17.47 -17.04 3.95
C ARG A 83 17.65 -18.35 3.17
N GLY A 84 16.79 -18.60 2.18
CA GLY A 84 16.79 -19.80 1.36
C GLY A 84 16.06 -20.98 2.02
N SER A 85 15.61 -21.92 1.20
CA SER A 85 14.82 -23.10 1.64
C SER A 85 15.57 -24.07 2.55
N GLU A 86 16.90 -24.04 2.51
CA GLU A 86 17.77 -24.92 3.32
C GLU A 86 17.82 -24.53 4.81
N ARG A 87 17.38 -23.32 5.16
CA ARG A 87 17.42 -22.81 6.54
C ARG A 87 16.04 -22.92 7.18
N ALA A 88 15.98 -23.44 8.41
CA ALA A 88 14.75 -23.46 9.19
C ALA A 88 14.18 -22.03 9.37
N PRO A 89 12.85 -21.82 9.26
CA PRO A 89 12.23 -20.53 9.54
C PRO A 89 12.60 -20.00 10.92
N LEU A 90 12.80 -18.69 11.03
CA LEU A 90 13.10 -18.08 12.33
C LEU A 90 11.81 -17.99 13.18
N PRO A 91 11.92 -18.17 14.51
CA PRO A 91 10.85 -17.88 15.44
C PRO A 91 10.33 -16.43 15.33
N ASP A 92 9.04 -16.23 15.63
CA ASP A 92 8.37 -14.91 15.52
C ASP A 92 9.02 -13.82 16.40
N ASP A 93 9.50 -14.19 17.59
CA ASP A 93 10.23 -13.33 18.51
C ASP A 93 11.59 -12.91 17.94
N GLU A 94 12.33 -13.85 17.35
CA GLU A 94 13.59 -13.53 16.68
C GLU A 94 13.37 -12.60 15.48
N ILE A 95 12.32 -12.82 14.68
CA ILE A 95 11.95 -11.93 13.57
C ILE A 95 11.71 -10.49 14.08
N LYS A 96 10.99 -10.33 15.20
CA LYS A 96 10.73 -9.03 15.82
C LYS A 96 11.99 -8.35 16.31
N ASP A 97 12.93 -9.13 16.82
CA ASP A 97 14.21 -8.62 17.32
C ASP A 97 15.16 -8.20 16.20
N ILE A 98 15.19 -8.92 15.07
CA ILE A 98 16.14 -8.65 13.98
C ILE A 98 15.63 -7.61 12.98
N LEU A 99 14.34 -7.62 12.63
CA LEU A 99 13.82 -6.84 11.51
C LEU A 99 14.12 -5.34 11.62
N PRO A 100 13.97 -4.68 12.79
CA PRO A 100 14.27 -3.25 12.92
C PRO A 100 15.72 -2.87 12.59
N TRP A 101 16.65 -3.84 12.63
CA TRP A 101 18.08 -3.66 12.34
C TRP A 101 18.44 -3.94 10.89
N ILE A 102 17.54 -4.52 10.10
CA ILE A 102 17.78 -4.79 8.69
C ILE A 102 17.68 -3.46 7.92
N PRO A 103 18.75 -3.01 7.23
CA PRO A 103 18.68 -1.80 6.43
C PRO A 103 17.83 -2.03 5.18
N PRO A 104 17.22 -0.96 4.62
CA PRO A 104 16.54 -1.04 3.33
C PRO A 104 17.46 -1.58 2.23
N ARG A 105 16.92 -2.46 1.39
CA ARG A 105 17.70 -3.10 0.32
C ARG A 105 16.80 -3.79 -0.71
N PRO A 106 17.31 -4.06 -1.93
CA PRO A 106 16.62 -4.89 -2.89
C PRO A 106 16.47 -6.30 -2.33
N VAL A 107 15.26 -6.86 -2.42
CA VAL A 107 14.97 -8.23 -1.97
C VAL A 107 14.57 -9.15 -3.14
N CYS A 108 14.13 -8.58 -4.26
CA CYS A 108 13.97 -9.29 -5.52
C CYS A 108 14.06 -8.37 -6.72
N ARG A 109 14.38 -8.98 -7.88
CA ARG A 109 14.23 -8.38 -9.21
C ARG A 109 12.79 -8.52 -9.65
N VAL A 110 12.33 -7.52 -10.40
CA VAL A 110 10.98 -7.47 -10.95
C VAL A 110 11.10 -7.42 -12.46
N GLU A 111 10.46 -8.36 -13.15
CA GLU A 111 10.33 -8.34 -14.60
C GLU A 111 8.86 -8.16 -14.95
N VAL A 112 8.59 -7.23 -15.86
CA VAL A 112 7.23 -6.92 -16.29
C VAL A 112 7.13 -6.83 -17.80
N GLY A 113 6.07 -7.41 -18.34
CA GLY A 113 5.71 -7.31 -19.75
C GLY A 113 4.42 -6.53 -19.94
N SER A 114 4.30 -5.94 -21.12
CA SER A 114 3.06 -5.39 -21.67
C SER A 114 2.58 -6.28 -22.81
N ILE A 115 1.26 -6.34 -23.01
CA ILE A 115 0.67 -7.04 -24.17
C ILE A 115 0.97 -6.35 -25.51
N THR A 116 1.47 -5.11 -25.50
CA THR A 116 2.00 -4.43 -26.69
C THR A 116 3.46 -4.79 -26.99
N GLY A 117 4.08 -5.64 -26.18
CA GLY A 117 5.46 -6.11 -26.36
C GLY A 117 6.51 -5.31 -25.58
N ALA A 118 6.15 -4.16 -24.99
CA ALA A 118 7.06 -3.42 -24.11
C ALA A 118 7.44 -4.28 -22.89
N LYS A 119 8.69 -4.15 -22.43
CA LYS A 119 9.22 -4.85 -21.27
C LYS A 119 9.97 -3.85 -20.40
N ALA A 120 9.94 -4.08 -19.09
CA ALA A 120 10.74 -3.31 -18.14
C ALA A 120 11.31 -4.22 -17.05
N ARG A 121 12.44 -3.82 -16.49
CA ARG A 121 13.10 -4.51 -15.38
C ARG A 121 13.29 -3.55 -14.22
N GLY A 122 13.12 -4.07 -13.01
CA GLY A 122 13.24 -3.25 -11.82
C GLY A 122 13.61 -4.04 -10.58
N LEU A 123 13.57 -3.36 -9.46
CA LEU A 123 13.86 -3.92 -8.14
C LEU A 123 12.70 -3.66 -7.20
N TYR A 124 12.35 -4.64 -6.35
CA TYR A 124 11.56 -4.38 -5.17
C TYR A 124 12.51 -4.22 -3.98
N ILE A 125 12.46 -3.04 -3.36
CA ILE A 125 13.25 -2.63 -2.21
C ILE A 125 12.33 -2.64 -1.00
N ASP A 126 12.61 -3.54 -0.06
CA ASP A 126 11.92 -3.54 1.22
C ASP A 126 12.59 -2.52 2.14
N ALA A 127 11.79 -1.63 2.73
CA ALA A 127 12.24 -0.64 3.69
C ALA A 127 12.45 -1.24 5.10
N PHE A 128 12.02 -2.48 5.32
CA PHE A 128 12.04 -3.20 6.59
C PHE A 128 11.48 -2.36 7.74
N ILE A 129 10.34 -1.69 7.48
CA ILE A 129 9.58 -0.98 8.51
C ILE A 129 8.84 -2.03 9.34
N PRO A 130 9.04 -2.09 10.67
CA PRO A 130 8.32 -3.03 11.51
C PRO A 130 6.81 -2.79 11.45
N PRO A 131 5.97 -3.84 11.29
CA PRO A 131 4.52 -3.70 11.18
C PRO A 131 3.84 -2.99 12.36
N ASP A 132 4.40 -3.13 13.57
CA ASP A 132 3.93 -2.46 14.80
C ASP A 132 4.43 -1.00 14.92
N ARG A 133 5.33 -0.56 14.03
CA ARG A 133 5.87 0.80 13.99
C ARG A 133 5.26 1.67 12.89
N LEU A 134 4.07 1.34 12.39
CA LEU A 134 3.36 2.17 11.40
C LEU A 134 2.60 3.36 12.06
N GLY A 135 2.70 3.52 13.38
CA GLY A 135 2.06 4.59 14.14
C GLY A 135 2.77 5.95 14.06
N ALA A 136 2.12 6.98 14.62
CA ALA A 136 2.62 8.35 14.63
C ALA A 136 3.97 8.49 15.37
N ASP A 137 4.20 7.67 16.40
CA ASP A 137 5.39 7.75 17.25
C ASP A 137 6.69 7.38 16.51
N HIS A 138 6.59 6.64 15.40
CA HIS A 138 7.73 6.16 14.63
C HIS A 138 7.94 6.89 13.29
N VAL A 139 7.19 7.97 13.03
CA VAL A 139 7.25 8.72 11.77
C VAL A 139 8.67 9.16 11.42
N ARG A 140 9.42 9.71 12.38
CA ARG A 140 10.80 10.18 12.14
C ARG A 140 11.74 9.01 11.79
N GLU A 141 11.66 7.92 12.54
CA GLU A 141 12.47 6.72 12.35
C GLU A 141 12.20 6.10 10.97
N ASN A 142 10.93 5.97 10.60
CA ASN A 142 10.54 5.38 9.33
C ASN A 142 10.83 6.29 8.13
N LEU A 143 10.78 7.61 8.31
CA LEU A 143 11.20 8.54 7.26
C LEU A 143 12.69 8.38 6.93
N VAL A 144 13.54 8.12 7.93
CA VAL A 144 14.96 7.78 7.69
C VAL A 144 15.08 6.49 6.87
N ARG A 145 14.31 5.45 7.20
CA ARG A 145 14.29 4.20 6.43
C ARG A 145 13.83 4.41 4.98
N VAL A 146 12.76 5.17 4.76
CA VAL A 146 12.26 5.47 3.40
C VAL A 146 13.29 6.27 2.59
N ARG A 147 13.97 7.24 3.20
CA ARG A 147 15.05 8.00 2.53
C ARG A 147 16.24 7.09 2.18
N ALA A 148 16.60 6.15 3.05
CA ALA A 148 17.64 5.16 2.77
C ALA A 148 17.23 4.19 1.66
N ALA A 149 15.96 3.75 1.61
CA ALA A 149 15.40 2.96 0.51
C ALA A 149 15.45 3.73 -0.83
N ALA A 150 15.12 5.02 -0.81
CA ALA A 150 15.21 5.90 -1.97
C ALA A 150 16.67 6.09 -2.45
N ALA A 151 17.61 6.29 -1.53
CA ALA A 151 19.03 6.35 -1.86
C ALA A 151 19.54 5.03 -2.46
N CYS A 152 19.06 3.89 -1.96
CA CYS A 152 19.34 2.57 -2.51
C CYS A 152 18.83 2.44 -3.96
N ALA A 153 17.60 2.89 -4.23
CA ALA A 153 17.03 2.91 -5.57
C ALA A 153 17.85 3.76 -6.55
N ILE A 154 18.25 4.97 -6.14
CA ILE A 154 19.10 5.86 -6.94
C ILE A 154 20.45 5.19 -7.22
N SER A 155 21.07 4.59 -6.20
CA SER A 155 22.37 3.91 -6.35
C SER A 155 22.29 2.69 -7.27
N ALA A 156 21.13 2.05 -7.36
CA ALA A 156 20.86 0.96 -8.29
C ALA A 156 20.57 1.44 -9.73
N GLY A 157 20.55 2.74 -9.99
CA GLY A 157 20.31 3.33 -11.30
C GLY A 157 18.84 3.38 -11.71
N ALA A 158 17.91 3.25 -10.76
CA ALA A 158 16.48 3.34 -11.04
C ALA A 158 16.12 4.71 -11.64
N ARG A 159 15.49 4.73 -12.82
CA ARG A 159 15.06 5.99 -13.45
C ARG A 159 13.75 6.51 -12.88
N ILE A 160 12.86 5.61 -12.43
CA ILE A 160 11.65 5.95 -11.68
C ILE A 160 11.49 5.11 -10.42
N VAL A 161 11.08 5.73 -9.32
CA VAL A 161 10.85 5.06 -8.04
C VAL A 161 9.40 5.25 -7.60
N SER A 162 8.71 4.15 -7.35
CA SER A 162 7.36 4.14 -6.78
C SER A 162 7.40 3.91 -5.28
N LEU A 163 6.69 4.75 -4.53
CA LEU A 163 6.57 4.63 -3.07
C LEU A 163 5.28 3.89 -2.73
N GLY A 164 5.39 2.67 -2.22
CA GLY A 164 4.27 1.81 -1.86
C GLY A 164 3.82 1.96 -0.41
N GLY A 165 2.52 1.80 -0.17
CA GLY A 165 1.94 1.70 1.16
C GLY A 165 2.28 2.89 2.07
N PHE A 166 2.76 2.61 3.27
CA PHE A 166 3.11 3.61 4.28
C PHE A 166 4.27 4.53 3.85
N SER A 167 5.14 4.08 2.94
CA SER A 167 6.23 4.93 2.43
C SER A 167 5.69 6.13 1.64
N SER A 168 4.61 5.95 0.87
CA SER A 168 3.89 7.05 0.21
C SER A 168 3.35 8.05 1.24
N ILE A 169 2.67 7.55 2.27
CA ILE A 169 2.04 8.37 3.32
C ILE A 169 3.05 9.27 4.04
N LEU A 170 4.24 8.75 4.33
CA LEU A 170 5.32 9.53 4.96
C LEU A 170 5.85 10.65 4.08
N ILE A 171 5.87 10.43 2.75
CA ILE A 171 6.46 11.33 1.76
C ILE A 171 5.46 12.30 1.13
N GLU A 172 4.16 12.01 1.13
CA GLU A 172 3.10 12.86 0.53
C GLU A 172 3.22 14.34 0.91
N GLY A 173 3.51 14.64 2.19
CA GLY A 173 3.73 16.00 2.70
C GLY A 173 5.19 16.41 2.84
N ASN A 174 6.12 15.53 2.49
CA ASN A 174 7.57 15.67 2.71
C ASN A 174 8.38 15.29 1.47
N PHE A 175 7.83 15.56 0.28
CA PHE A 175 8.43 15.10 -0.98
C PHE A 175 9.86 15.64 -1.16
N ASP A 176 10.10 16.86 -0.69
CA ASP A 176 11.40 17.54 -0.72
C ASP A 176 12.46 16.89 0.19
N GLN A 177 12.08 15.95 1.07
CA GLN A 177 13.01 15.22 1.92
C GLN A 177 13.62 13.98 1.22
N LEU A 178 13.11 13.59 0.06
CA LEU A 178 13.71 12.53 -0.74
C LEU A 178 15.10 12.95 -1.25
N PRO A 179 16.07 12.02 -1.30
CA PRO A 179 17.35 12.30 -1.93
C PRO A 179 17.17 12.67 -3.41
N GLN A 180 17.97 13.63 -3.89
CA GLN A 180 18.02 13.96 -5.30
C GLN A 180 18.89 12.94 -6.04
N GLY A 181 18.36 12.38 -7.13
CA GLY A 181 19.12 11.61 -8.11
C GLY A 181 19.14 12.38 -9.42
N ARG A 182 20.28 12.36 -10.14
CA ARG A 182 20.46 13.15 -11.38
C ARG A 182 19.35 12.90 -12.41
N ASP A 183 18.97 11.63 -12.58
CA ASP A 183 18.00 11.18 -13.57
C ASP A 183 16.85 10.34 -12.97
N THR A 184 16.72 10.32 -11.64
CA THR A 184 15.71 9.53 -10.93
C THR A 184 14.50 10.38 -10.58
N VAL A 185 13.33 10.00 -11.09
CA VAL A 185 12.05 10.60 -10.70
C VAL A 185 11.32 9.74 -9.67
N PHE A 186 10.55 10.39 -8.81
CA PHE A 186 9.75 9.72 -7.78
C PHE A 186 8.27 9.93 -8.03
N THR A 187 7.47 8.90 -7.74
CA THR A 187 6.02 8.98 -7.70
C THR A 187 5.46 8.27 -6.47
N THR A 188 4.37 8.79 -5.91
CA THR A 188 3.61 8.11 -4.85
C THR A 188 2.67 7.03 -5.39
N GLY A 189 2.37 7.07 -6.70
CA GLY A 189 1.43 6.15 -7.32
C GLY A 189 -0.04 6.30 -6.87
N ASN A 190 -0.34 7.36 -6.13
CA ASN A 190 -1.68 7.60 -5.58
C ASN A 190 -2.71 7.93 -6.68
N THR A 191 -2.30 8.56 -7.79
CA THR A 191 -3.23 8.88 -8.89
C THR A 191 -3.75 7.60 -9.57
N LEU A 192 -2.87 6.65 -9.90
CA LEU A 192 -3.28 5.35 -10.42
C LEU A 192 -4.13 4.58 -9.41
N THR A 193 -3.78 4.66 -8.12
CA THR A 193 -4.57 4.07 -7.04
C THR A 193 -6.01 4.62 -7.01
N VAL A 194 -6.19 5.93 -7.12
CA VAL A 194 -7.52 6.57 -7.24
C VAL A 194 -8.25 6.09 -8.50
N ALA A 195 -7.58 6.00 -9.64
CA ALA A 195 -8.18 5.50 -10.88
C ALA A 195 -8.71 4.07 -10.72
N LEU A 196 -7.94 3.19 -10.06
CA LEU A 196 -8.32 1.81 -9.77
C LEU A 196 -9.49 1.73 -8.78
N ILE A 197 -9.52 2.56 -7.73
CA ILE A 197 -10.65 2.64 -6.79
C ILE A 197 -11.93 3.07 -7.49
N VAL A 198 -11.87 4.15 -8.29
CA VAL A 198 -13.03 4.69 -9.03
C VAL A 198 -13.56 3.65 -10.01
N GLN A 199 -12.69 2.95 -10.74
CA GLN A 199 -13.10 1.88 -11.64
C GLN A 199 -13.67 0.68 -10.89
N GLY A 200 -13.03 0.25 -9.80
CA GLY A 200 -13.50 -0.85 -8.96
C GLY A 200 -14.89 -0.60 -8.40
N LEU A 201 -15.15 0.61 -7.88
CA LEU A 201 -16.46 0.98 -7.36
C LEU A 201 -17.53 0.99 -8.45
N LYS A 202 -17.23 1.53 -9.65
CA LYS A 202 -18.15 1.52 -10.80
C LYS A 202 -18.49 0.10 -11.24
N LYS A 203 -17.47 -0.76 -11.39
CA LYS A 203 -17.65 -2.18 -11.76
C LYS A 203 -18.48 -2.92 -10.72
N MET A 204 -18.15 -2.78 -9.44
CA MET A 204 -18.88 -3.44 -8.36
C MET A 204 -20.33 -2.96 -8.32
N SER A 205 -20.57 -1.66 -8.46
CA SER A 205 -21.93 -1.10 -8.52
C SER A 205 -22.73 -1.69 -9.68
N ALA A 206 -22.14 -1.83 -10.87
CA ALA A 206 -22.79 -2.48 -12.00
C ALA A 206 -23.10 -3.97 -11.74
N LEU A 207 -22.14 -4.70 -11.14
CA LEU A 207 -22.30 -6.13 -10.81
C LEU A 207 -23.45 -6.39 -9.83
N VAL A 208 -23.67 -5.48 -8.88
CA VAL A 208 -24.79 -5.59 -7.91
C VAL A 208 -26.00 -4.75 -8.27
N ASN A 209 -26.07 -4.24 -9.52
CA ASN A 209 -27.16 -3.41 -10.03
C ASN A 209 -27.48 -2.16 -9.15
N ARG A 210 -26.44 -1.53 -8.59
CA ARG A 210 -26.54 -0.29 -7.82
C ARG A 210 -26.38 0.93 -8.73
N ASN A 211 -27.37 1.82 -8.69
CA ASN A 211 -27.29 3.10 -9.39
C ASN A 211 -26.57 4.15 -8.52
N LEU A 212 -25.29 4.40 -8.83
CA LEU A 212 -24.47 5.39 -8.12
C LEU A 212 -25.11 6.78 -8.05
N ARG A 213 -25.87 7.22 -9.06
CA ARG A 213 -26.51 8.55 -9.05
C ARG A 213 -27.55 8.71 -7.94
N ARG A 214 -28.07 7.61 -7.40
CA ARG A 214 -29.02 7.61 -6.27
C ARG A 214 -28.34 7.29 -4.93
N SER A 215 -27.07 6.91 -4.96
CA SER A 215 -26.31 6.44 -3.79
C SER A 215 -25.78 7.58 -2.92
N THR A 216 -25.54 7.23 -1.66
CA THR A 216 -24.82 8.01 -0.65
C THR A 216 -23.44 7.41 -0.47
N LEU A 217 -22.41 8.14 -0.92
CA LEU A 217 -21.01 7.71 -0.83
C LEU A 217 -20.37 8.20 0.47
N LEU A 218 -19.89 7.30 1.32
CA LEU A 218 -18.98 7.63 2.41
C LEU A 218 -17.53 7.45 1.97
N VAL A 219 -16.69 8.45 2.25
CA VAL A 219 -15.22 8.33 2.14
C VAL A 219 -14.58 8.52 3.52
N VAL A 220 -14.01 7.44 4.05
CA VAL A 220 -13.21 7.47 5.29
C VAL A 220 -11.75 7.71 4.94
N GLY A 221 -11.14 8.71 5.57
CA GLY A 221 -9.86 9.26 5.12
C GLY A 221 -10.03 10.31 4.02
N ALA A 222 -11.18 10.99 3.95
CA ALA A 222 -11.55 11.92 2.88
C ALA A 222 -10.52 13.03 2.58
N THR A 223 -9.71 13.42 3.57
CA THR A 223 -8.70 14.49 3.43
C THR A 223 -7.27 13.97 3.21
N GLY A 224 -7.10 12.66 3.03
CA GLY A 224 -5.87 12.06 2.49
C GLY A 224 -5.73 12.34 1.00
N ASP A 225 -4.55 12.08 0.44
CA ASP A 225 -4.32 12.28 -1.00
C ASP A 225 -5.26 11.41 -1.85
N VAL A 226 -5.25 10.09 -1.61
CA VAL A 226 -6.16 9.14 -2.27
C VAL A 226 -7.63 9.46 -1.98
N GLY A 227 -7.98 9.69 -0.71
CA GLY A 227 -9.37 9.95 -0.30
C GLY A 227 -9.96 11.19 -0.99
N SER A 228 -9.22 12.30 -1.00
CA SER A 228 -9.67 13.53 -1.67
C SER A 228 -9.73 13.38 -3.19
N GLY A 229 -8.81 12.64 -3.79
CA GLY A 229 -8.86 12.27 -5.21
C GLY A 229 -10.13 11.47 -5.56
N CYS A 230 -10.49 10.48 -4.74
CA CYS A 230 -11.72 9.71 -4.90
C CYS A 230 -12.97 10.60 -4.79
N VAL A 231 -13.02 11.47 -3.78
CA VAL A 231 -14.11 12.44 -3.59
C VAL A 231 -14.30 13.31 -4.83
N ARG A 232 -13.23 13.90 -5.36
CA ARG A 232 -13.29 14.73 -6.58
C ARG A 232 -13.77 13.98 -7.80
N CYS A 233 -13.41 12.70 -7.92
CA CYS A 233 -13.80 11.89 -9.08
C CYS A 233 -15.25 11.41 -9.02
N LEU A 234 -15.78 11.18 -7.82
CA LEU A 234 -17.08 10.52 -7.64
C LEU A 234 -18.20 11.46 -7.20
N ALA A 235 -17.89 12.64 -6.65
CA ALA A 235 -18.89 13.57 -6.12
C ALA A 235 -20.00 13.91 -7.13
N SER A 236 -19.65 14.18 -8.40
CA SER A 236 -20.64 14.48 -9.45
C SER A 236 -21.39 13.24 -9.98
N MET A 237 -21.09 12.05 -9.47
CA MET A 237 -21.68 10.79 -9.89
C MET A 237 -22.67 10.21 -8.87
N VAL A 238 -22.81 10.84 -7.70
CA VAL A 238 -23.61 10.36 -6.58
C VAL A 238 -24.59 11.42 -6.09
N LYS A 239 -25.61 10.99 -5.33
CA LYS A 239 -26.61 11.91 -4.77
C LYS A 239 -26.07 12.72 -3.59
N ARG A 240 -25.30 12.05 -2.74
CA ARG A 240 -24.75 12.61 -1.50
C ARG A 240 -23.37 12.05 -1.23
N VAL A 241 -22.50 12.88 -0.66
CA VAL A 241 -21.17 12.48 -0.18
C VAL A 241 -21.06 12.75 1.31
N LEU A 242 -20.62 11.74 2.06
CA LEU A 242 -20.26 11.82 3.46
C LEU A 242 -18.72 11.81 3.55
N LEU A 243 -18.14 12.87 4.11
CA LEU A 243 -16.70 13.03 4.23
C LEU A 243 -16.28 12.78 5.68
N CYS A 244 -15.50 11.72 5.92
CA CYS A 244 -15.02 11.41 7.26
C CYS A 244 -13.49 11.51 7.35
N ALA A 245 -12.97 12.38 8.20
CA ALA A 245 -11.54 12.51 8.49
C ALA A 245 -11.27 13.28 9.79
N ARG A 246 -10.07 13.11 10.36
CA ARG A 246 -9.68 13.74 11.64
C ARG A 246 -9.54 15.28 11.59
N ASN A 247 -9.21 15.85 10.44
CA ASN A 247 -8.91 17.29 10.33
C ASN A 247 -10.11 18.05 9.77
N THR A 248 -10.80 18.78 10.66
CA THR A 248 -12.03 19.52 10.36
C THR A 248 -11.83 20.61 9.31
N ASP A 249 -10.72 21.34 9.33
CA ASP A 249 -10.50 22.45 8.37
C ASP A 249 -10.25 21.96 6.95
N ARG A 250 -9.57 20.82 6.80
CA ARG A 250 -9.44 20.14 5.50
C ARG A 250 -10.78 19.56 5.04
N LEU A 251 -11.61 19.05 5.95
CA LEU A 251 -12.95 18.58 5.61
C LEU A 251 -13.83 19.72 5.10
N ARG A 252 -13.87 20.85 5.80
CA ARG A 252 -14.64 22.03 5.39
C ARG A 252 -14.21 22.51 4.00
N ARG A 253 -12.90 22.63 3.75
CA ARG A 253 -12.38 23.02 2.43
C ARG A 253 -12.80 22.05 1.32
N LEU A 254 -12.65 20.74 1.54
CA LEU A 254 -13.06 19.73 0.57
C LEU A 254 -14.58 19.72 0.35
N ALA A 255 -15.36 19.96 1.40
CA ALA A 255 -16.81 20.04 1.32
C ALA A 255 -17.26 21.23 0.46
N GLU A 256 -16.70 22.41 0.68
CA GLU A 256 -16.98 23.59 -0.16
C GLU A 256 -16.56 23.36 -1.62
N GLU A 257 -15.39 22.73 -1.84
CA GLU A 257 -14.94 22.37 -3.18
C GLU A 257 -15.96 21.51 -3.93
N VAL A 258 -16.48 20.45 -3.29
CA VAL A 258 -17.37 19.50 -3.99
C VAL A 258 -18.84 19.92 -3.98
N LYS A 259 -19.28 20.81 -3.09
CA LYS A 259 -20.60 21.45 -3.17
C LYS A 259 -20.78 22.17 -4.51
N ALA A 260 -19.72 22.73 -5.08
CA ALA A 260 -19.75 23.34 -6.42
C ALA A 260 -20.13 22.35 -7.54
N TYR A 261 -20.06 21.03 -7.29
CA TYR A 261 -20.53 20.01 -8.22
C TYR A 261 -22.03 19.69 -8.08
N GLY A 262 -22.76 20.40 -7.22
CA GLY A 262 -24.20 20.22 -7.00
C GLY A 262 -24.56 18.98 -6.16
N VAL A 263 -23.61 18.43 -5.41
CA VAL A 263 -23.83 17.26 -4.54
C VAL A 263 -24.14 17.69 -3.10
N GLN A 264 -24.97 16.92 -2.40
CA GLN A 264 -25.18 17.11 -0.97
C GLN A 264 -23.96 16.60 -0.20
N VAL A 265 -23.49 17.37 0.79
CA VAL A 265 -22.30 17.04 1.56
C VAL A 265 -22.59 17.02 3.06
N GLU A 266 -22.17 15.96 3.73
CA GLU A 266 -22.11 15.83 5.18
C GLU A 266 -20.65 15.62 5.57
N ILE A 267 -20.17 16.26 6.65
CA ILE A 267 -18.81 16.06 7.15
C ILE A 267 -18.86 15.55 8.58
N ALA A 268 -17.94 14.65 8.92
CA ALA A 268 -17.79 14.14 10.27
C ALA A 268 -16.32 13.87 10.61
N THR A 269 -15.99 13.98 11.88
CA THR A 269 -14.64 13.59 12.36
C THR A 269 -14.56 12.12 12.77
N ASP A 270 -15.72 11.52 13.03
CA ASP A 270 -15.90 10.11 13.35
C ASP A 270 -17.10 9.57 12.56
N VAL A 271 -17.00 8.34 12.05
CA VAL A 271 -18.08 7.70 11.30
C VAL A 271 -19.36 7.50 12.11
N GLN A 272 -19.27 7.41 13.45
CA GLN A 272 -20.43 7.30 14.34
C GLN A 272 -21.24 8.60 14.44
N GLN A 273 -20.66 9.74 14.05
CA GLN A 273 -21.34 11.04 14.05
C GLN A 273 -22.21 11.23 12.80
N LEU A 274 -22.11 10.35 11.81
CA LEU A 274 -22.87 10.44 10.57
C LEU A 274 -24.34 10.10 10.81
N THR A 275 -25.21 10.98 10.32
CA THR A 275 -26.66 10.86 10.42
C THR A 275 -27.25 10.07 9.24
N THR A 276 -26.59 10.12 8.09
CA THR A 276 -27.00 9.39 6.89
C THR A 276 -26.31 8.04 6.79
N GLN A 277 -27.06 6.97 6.49
CA GLN A 277 -26.47 5.66 6.17
C GLN A 277 -25.92 5.64 4.73
N PRO A 278 -24.64 5.32 4.52
CA PRO A 278 -24.08 5.15 3.18
C PRO A 278 -24.39 3.76 2.60
N ASP A 279 -24.56 3.69 1.29
CA ASP A 279 -24.70 2.45 0.51
C ASP A 279 -23.49 2.17 -0.39
N ALA A 280 -22.56 3.14 -0.48
CA ALA A 280 -21.23 2.96 -1.04
C ALA A 280 -20.20 3.55 -0.07
N VAL A 281 -19.13 2.81 0.21
CA VAL A 281 -18.09 3.23 1.17
C VAL A 281 -16.71 3.03 0.55
N ILE A 282 -15.84 4.03 0.70
CA ILE A 282 -14.40 3.93 0.41
C ILE A 282 -13.63 4.13 1.71
N CYS A 283 -12.82 3.14 2.09
CA CYS A 283 -11.87 3.25 3.19
C CYS A 283 -10.48 3.53 2.61
N ALA A 284 -9.98 4.74 2.82
CA ALA A 284 -8.66 5.21 2.37
C ALA A 284 -7.94 5.96 3.51
N ALA A 285 -8.13 5.51 4.74
CA ALA A 285 -7.50 6.09 5.92
C ALA A 285 -6.09 5.52 6.12
N SER A 286 -5.17 6.40 6.54
CA SER A 286 -3.83 6.01 6.97
C SER A 286 -3.89 5.46 8.40
N LEU A 287 -4.12 4.15 8.53
CA LEU A 287 -4.19 3.44 9.81
C LEU A 287 -2.98 2.50 9.95
N PRO A 288 -2.39 2.38 11.16
CA PRO A 288 -1.28 1.45 11.40
C PRO A 288 -1.72 -0.01 11.44
N SER A 289 -3.01 -0.27 11.66
CA SER A 289 -3.59 -1.61 11.72
C SER A 289 -5.08 -1.60 11.30
N PRO A 290 -5.65 -2.77 10.97
CA PRO A 290 -7.07 -2.88 10.61
C PRO A 290 -7.97 -2.68 11.84
N SER A 291 -8.42 -1.44 12.05
CA SER A 291 -9.16 -1.03 13.25
C SER A 291 -10.46 -0.26 12.96
N LEU A 292 -10.78 0.01 11.69
CA LEU A 292 -11.96 0.78 11.32
C LEU A 292 -13.23 -0.07 11.49
N LEU A 293 -14.20 0.49 12.21
CA LEU A 293 -15.57 0.01 12.32
C LEU A 293 -16.49 0.98 11.58
N LEU A 294 -17.23 0.51 10.57
CA LEU A 294 -17.99 1.37 9.65
C LEU A 294 -19.23 2.04 10.25
N GLY A 295 -19.60 1.71 11.48
CA GLY A 295 -20.86 2.17 12.08
C GLY A 295 -22.07 1.62 11.32
N ARG A 296 -23.11 2.44 11.18
CA ARG A 296 -24.34 2.06 10.47
C ARG A 296 -24.18 2.30 8.97
N VAL A 297 -24.20 1.22 8.21
CA VAL A 297 -24.24 1.22 6.73
C VAL A 297 -25.59 0.69 6.25
N ALA A 298 -26.00 1.10 5.05
CA ALA A 298 -27.24 0.59 4.45
C ALA A 298 -27.13 -0.92 4.15
N PRO A 299 -28.24 -1.67 4.16
CA PRO A 299 -28.23 -3.05 3.70
C PRO A 299 -27.69 -3.18 2.28
N ASP A 300 -26.98 -4.27 1.99
CA ASP A 300 -26.33 -4.54 0.70
C ASP A 300 -25.26 -3.49 0.32
N ALA A 301 -24.75 -2.68 1.26
CA ALA A 301 -23.71 -1.69 0.99
C ALA A 301 -22.46 -2.29 0.33
N ILE A 302 -21.85 -1.53 -0.59
CA ILE A 302 -20.57 -1.89 -1.20
C ILE A 302 -19.47 -1.15 -0.46
N VAL A 303 -18.45 -1.87 -0.03
CA VAL A 303 -17.30 -1.30 0.68
C VAL A 303 -16.02 -1.62 -0.08
N CYS A 304 -15.29 -0.56 -0.42
CA CYS A 304 -13.98 -0.58 -1.03
C CYS A 304 -12.92 -0.31 0.04
N ASP A 305 -12.19 -1.34 0.49
CA ASP A 305 -11.06 -1.16 1.40
C ASP A 305 -9.74 -1.00 0.62
N ALA A 306 -9.30 0.24 0.49
CA ALA A 306 -8.07 0.62 -0.20
C ALA A 306 -6.88 0.84 0.75
N GLY A 307 -7.02 0.51 2.03
CA GLY A 307 -5.93 0.62 3.01
C GLY A 307 -4.77 -0.34 2.71
N TYR A 308 -3.56 0.09 3.09
CA TYR A 308 -2.40 -0.78 3.25
C TYR A 308 -1.57 -0.36 4.49
N PRO A 309 -1.67 -1.08 5.63
CA PRO A 309 -2.55 -2.24 5.87
C PRO A 309 -4.04 -1.94 5.67
N LYS A 310 -4.84 -2.99 5.46
CA LYS A 310 -6.30 -2.85 5.28
C LYS A 310 -6.93 -2.13 6.46
N ASN A 311 -7.93 -1.30 6.18
CA ASN A 311 -8.52 -0.42 7.19
C ASN A 311 -9.53 -1.15 8.06
N LEU A 312 -10.35 -2.01 7.45
CA LEU A 312 -11.47 -2.64 8.14
C LEU A 312 -10.97 -3.65 9.17
N SER A 313 -11.51 -3.57 10.38
CA SER A 313 -11.35 -4.65 11.35
C SER A 313 -11.87 -5.97 10.76
N PRO A 314 -11.25 -7.13 11.05
CA PRO A 314 -11.76 -8.44 10.63
C PRO A 314 -13.22 -8.70 11.03
N SER A 315 -13.72 -8.03 12.09
CA SER A 315 -15.10 -8.11 12.57
C SER A 315 -16.03 -7.04 11.98
N ALA A 316 -15.53 -6.12 11.14
CA ALA A 316 -16.27 -4.95 10.68
C ALA A 316 -17.26 -5.22 9.53
N ALA A 317 -17.26 -6.43 8.96
CA ALA A 317 -18.07 -6.77 7.79
C ALA A 317 -19.30 -7.61 8.17
N PRO A 318 -20.47 -7.00 8.40
CA PRO A 318 -21.69 -7.76 8.58
C PRO A 318 -22.05 -8.57 7.30
N PRO A 319 -22.84 -9.65 7.42
CA PRO A 319 -23.07 -10.62 6.34
C PRO A 319 -23.78 -10.03 5.10
N ASP A 320 -24.41 -8.88 5.27
CA ASP A 320 -25.22 -8.20 4.28
C ASP A 320 -24.47 -7.12 3.51
N ILE A 321 -23.15 -6.95 3.72
CA ILE A 321 -22.34 -6.02 2.92
C ILE A 321 -21.36 -6.75 2.01
N THR A 322 -21.06 -6.11 0.87
CA THR A 322 -20.07 -6.60 -0.09
C THR A 322 -18.77 -5.84 0.08
N VAL A 323 -17.72 -6.53 0.53
CA VAL A 323 -16.39 -5.93 0.71
C VAL A 323 -15.45 -6.41 -0.40
N PHE A 324 -14.77 -5.47 -1.03
CA PHE A 324 -13.67 -5.74 -1.95
C PHE A 324 -12.45 -4.85 -1.65
N PHE A 325 -11.27 -5.34 -2.01
CA PHE A 325 -10.04 -4.57 -1.86
C PHE A 325 -9.84 -3.62 -3.03
N GLY A 326 -9.84 -2.33 -2.74
CA GLY A 326 -9.63 -1.26 -3.71
C GLY A 326 -8.17 -0.96 -3.96
N GLY A 327 -7.92 -0.20 -5.03
CA GLY A 327 -6.57 0.27 -5.38
C GLY A 327 -5.66 -0.81 -5.96
N LEU A 328 -6.21 -1.97 -6.35
CA LEU A 328 -5.46 -3.08 -6.95
C LEU A 328 -5.64 -3.12 -8.47
N GLY A 329 -4.56 -3.40 -9.18
CA GLY A 329 -4.54 -3.60 -10.63
C GLY A 329 -3.84 -4.90 -11.00
N GLN A 330 -4.20 -5.48 -12.14
CA GLN A 330 -3.60 -6.68 -12.71
C GLN A 330 -2.78 -6.32 -13.94
N ILE A 331 -1.53 -6.77 -14.00
CA ILE A 331 -0.69 -6.69 -15.20
C ILE A 331 -0.92 -7.91 -16.08
N THR A 332 -1.47 -7.74 -17.28
CA THR A 332 -1.83 -8.84 -18.18
C THR A 332 -0.66 -9.32 -19.05
N GLY A 333 0.43 -8.56 -19.14
CA GLY A 333 1.66 -8.99 -19.80
C GLY A 333 2.64 -9.74 -18.88
N GLY A 334 2.22 -10.05 -17.66
CA GLY A 334 2.99 -10.80 -16.65
C GLY A 334 3.82 -9.92 -15.73
N LEU A 335 3.87 -10.30 -14.45
CA LEU A 335 4.64 -9.69 -13.38
C LEU A 335 5.39 -10.77 -12.61
N LYS A 336 6.72 -10.83 -12.77
CA LYS A 336 7.55 -11.86 -12.14
C LYS A 336 8.50 -11.26 -11.12
N PHE A 337 8.65 -11.96 -10.01
CA PHE A 337 9.59 -11.64 -8.94
C PHE A 337 10.66 -12.73 -8.87
N ALA A 338 11.92 -12.34 -8.76
CA ALA A 338 13.05 -13.26 -8.61
C ALA A 338 13.99 -12.81 -7.47
N PRO A 339 14.09 -13.55 -6.35
CA PRO A 339 13.33 -14.76 -6.00
C PRO A 339 11.81 -14.50 -5.92
N ASP A 340 11.00 -15.56 -5.97
CA ASP A 340 9.54 -15.43 -5.95
C ASP A 340 9.05 -14.92 -4.58
N LEU A 341 8.74 -13.63 -4.56
CA LEU A 341 8.10 -12.94 -3.45
C LEU A 341 6.69 -12.47 -3.83
N GLY A 342 6.18 -12.82 -5.02
CA GLY A 342 4.93 -12.26 -5.55
C GLY A 342 3.74 -12.56 -4.65
N GLY A 343 3.62 -13.82 -4.22
CA GLY A 343 2.58 -14.27 -3.29
C GLY A 343 2.71 -13.72 -1.86
N ILE A 344 3.83 -13.07 -1.52
CA ILE A 344 4.06 -12.45 -0.20
C ILE A 344 3.81 -10.94 -0.28
N ILE A 345 4.44 -10.27 -1.25
CA ILE A 345 4.31 -8.82 -1.50
C ILE A 345 2.86 -8.47 -1.85
N ASN A 346 2.18 -9.35 -2.59
CA ASN A 346 0.75 -9.22 -2.84
C ASN A 346 0.04 -10.57 -2.64
N ARG A 347 -0.48 -10.77 -1.42
CA ARG A 347 -1.35 -11.91 -1.10
C ARG A 347 -2.70 -11.75 -1.76
N HIS A 348 -2.78 -12.20 -3.01
CA HIS A 348 -3.97 -12.09 -3.83
C HIS A 348 -4.22 -13.39 -4.60
N PRO A 349 -5.48 -13.86 -4.74
CA PRO A 349 -5.79 -15.12 -5.41
C PRO A 349 -5.54 -15.09 -6.93
N PHE A 350 -5.55 -13.90 -7.54
CA PHE A 350 -5.24 -13.73 -8.96
C PHE A 350 -3.77 -13.37 -9.16
N ALA A 351 -3.13 -14.01 -10.14
CA ALA A 351 -1.77 -13.74 -10.54
C ALA A 351 -1.62 -12.32 -11.10
N ASP A 352 -0.39 -11.79 -11.01
CA ASP A 352 0.03 -10.51 -11.57
C ASP A 352 -0.76 -9.30 -11.07
N VAL A 353 -1.43 -9.43 -9.92
CA VAL A 353 -2.05 -8.30 -9.23
C VAL A 353 -1.01 -7.59 -8.37
N ALA A 354 -1.10 -6.27 -8.25
CA ALA A 354 -0.34 -5.48 -7.29
C ALA A 354 -1.10 -4.20 -6.89
N GLN A 355 -0.56 -3.51 -5.88
CA GLN A 355 -1.06 -2.22 -5.42
C GLN A 355 -0.83 -1.13 -6.47
N GLY A 356 -1.83 -0.28 -6.69
CA GLY A 356 -1.81 0.83 -7.64
C GLY A 356 -0.61 1.76 -7.44
N CYS A 357 -0.19 1.95 -6.19
CA CYS A 357 0.96 2.77 -5.86
C CYS A 357 2.27 2.22 -6.43
N LEU A 358 2.43 0.89 -6.48
CA LEU A 358 3.57 0.23 -7.12
C LEU A 358 3.43 0.18 -8.65
N LEU A 359 2.20 -0.01 -9.12
CA LEU A 359 1.91 -0.15 -10.55
C LEU A 359 2.15 1.13 -11.34
N GLU A 360 2.08 2.32 -10.72
CA GLU A 360 2.23 3.58 -11.44
C GLU A 360 3.62 3.76 -12.05
N GLY A 361 4.70 3.50 -11.30
CA GLY A 361 6.05 3.57 -11.88
C GLY A 361 6.31 2.51 -12.93
N ILE A 362 5.73 1.32 -12.77
CA ILE A 362 5.77 0.27 -13.81
C ILE A 362 5.09 0.78 -15.09
N ALA A 363 3.87 1.30 -14.97
CA ALA A 363 3.08 1.77 -16.11
C ALA A 363 3.79 2.92 -16.83
N LEU A 364 4.34 3.88 -16.08
CA LEU A 364 5.10 5.01 -16.63
C LEU A 364 6.38 4.54 -17.34
N THR A 365 7.03 3.50 -16.81
CA THR A 365 8.21 2.91 -17.45
C THR A 365 7.85 2.23 -18.77
N LEU A 366 6.80 1.40 -18.79
CA LEU A 366 6.35 0.70 -19.99
C LEU A 366 5.88 1.67 -21.08
N GLU A 367 5.39 2.86 -20.72
CA GLU A 367 5.05 3.94 -21.66
C GLU A 367 6.24 4.83 -22.06
N GLY A 368 7.43 4.61 -21.49
CA GLY A 368 8.59 5.48 -21.70
C GLY A 368 8.43 6.90 -21.13
N ARG A 369 7.48 7.10 -20.22
CA ARG A 369 7.11 8.41 -19.66
C ARG A 369 7.58 8.56 -18.22
N LEU A 370 8.85 8.90 -18.06
CA LEU A 370 9.47 9.11 -16.75
C LEU A 370 9.12 10.49 -16.18
N GLU A 371 7.90 10.64 -15.70
CA GLU A 371 7.46 11.87 -15.06
C GLU A 371 7.03 11.61 -13.61
N PRO A 372 7.18 12.61 -12.74
CA PRO A 372 6.67 12.51 -11.38
C PRO A 372 5.15 12.72 -11.30
N PHE A 373 4.43 11.70 -11.75
CA PHE A 373 3.00 11.80 -12.03
C PHE A 373 2.16 12.09 -10.78
N SER A 374 2.43 11.37 -9.68
CA SER A 374 1.81 11.59 -8.38
C SER A 374 2.80 12.21 -7.40
N ARG A 375 2.51 13.46 -6.98
CA ARG A 375 3.31 14.23 -6.02
C ARG A 375 2.41 15.10 -5.15
N GLY A 376 2.88 15.30 -3.91
CA GLY A 376 2.21 16.15 -2.93
C GLY A 376 0.94 15.52 -2.36
N ARG A 377 0.25 16.26 -1.52
CA ARG A 377 -0.98 15.82 -0.86
C ARG A 377 -2.18 16.67 -1.31
N GLY A 378 -3.24 15.99 -1.73
CA GLY A 378 -4.50 16.62 -2.10
C GLY A 378 -4.47 17.29 -3.48
N LEU A 379 -3.49 16.95 -4.32
CA LEU A 379 -3.30 17.53 -5.66
C LEU A 379 -3.84 16.65 -6.79
N ILE A 380 -4.39 15.47 -6.46
CA ILE A 380 -5.00 14.57 -7.45
C ILE A 380 -6.26 15.23 -8.02
N THR A 381 -6.28 15.41 -9.35
CA THR A 381 -7.40 15.99 -10.10
C THR A 381 -8.09 14.94 -10.97
N ARG A 382 -9.35 15.22 -11.33
CA ARG A 382 -10.13 14.37 -12.25
C ARG A 382 -9.41 14.13 -13.58
N ALA A 383 -8.79 15.17 -14.14
CA ALA A 383 -8.06 15.09 -15.41
C ALA A 383 -6.85 14.13 -15.31
N ARG A 384 -6.07 14.20 -14.23
CA ARG A 384 -4.96 13.27 -14.01
C ARG A 384 -5.43 11.83 -13.82
N VAL A 385 -6.52 11.64 -13.08
CA VAL A 385 -7.13 10.31 -12.89
C VAL A 385 -7.68 9.75 -14.20
N SER A 386 -8.28 10.58 -15.06
CA SER A 386 -8.69 10.16 -16.40
C SER A 386 -7.49 9.75 -17.26
N ARG A 387 -6.37 10.50 -17.22
CA ARG A 387 -5.13 10.12 -17.92
C ARG A 387 -4.56 8.80 -17.39
N ALA A 388 -4.55 8.59 -16.08
CA ALA A 388 -4.15 7.32 -15.46
C ALA A 388 -5.10 6.17 -15.84
N ALA A 389 -6.41 6.43 -15.93
CA ALA A 389 -7.39 5.44 -16.39
C ALA A 389 -7.21 5.10 -17.87
N VAL A 390 -6.82 6.07 -18.70
CA VAL A 390 -6.41 5.80 -20.08
C VAL A 390 -5.14 4.95 -20.09
N GLN A 391 -4.16 5.17 -19.23
CA GLN A 391 -2.96 4.33 -19.13
C GLN A 391 -3.27 2.87 -18.71
N LEU A 392 -4.27 2.66 -17.86
CA LEU A 392 -4.83 1.32 -17.58
C LEU A 392 -5.36 0.67 -18.88
N CYS A 393 -6.12 1.41 -19.69
CA CYS A 393 -6.71 0.90 -20.93
C CYS A 393 -5.76 0.90 -22.16
N GLY A 394 -4.78 1.79 -22.18
CA GLY A 394 -4.05 2.31 -23.36
C GLY A 394 -2.62 1.79 -23.48
N THR A 395 -2.10 1.11 -22.45
CA THR A 395 -0.99 0.16 -22.57
C THR A 395 -1.42 -1.11 -23.34
N GLY A 396 -2.26 -0.97 -24.37
CA GLY A 396 -2.98 -2.04 -25.05
C GLY A 396 -3.96 -2.83 -24.17
N GLY A 397 -4.20 -2.45 -22.91
CA GLY A 397 -4.92 -3.25 -21.92
C GLY A 397 -4.01 -4.08 -21.01
N SER A 398 -2.74 -3.68 -20.87
CA SER A 398 -1.76 -4.33 -20.00
C SER A 398 -2.08 -4.19 -18.52
N LEU A 399 -2.85 -3.19 -18.11
CA LEU A 399 -3.21 -2.98 -16.71
C LEU A 399 -4.73 -2.93 -16.56
N ARG A 400 -5.33 -3.99 -16.04
CA ARG A 400 -6.77 -4.01 -15.77
C ARG A 400 -7.01 -3.70 -14.31
N SER A 401 -8.09 -2.98 -13.98
CA SER A 401 -8.58 -3.06 -12.59
C SER A 401 -8.86 -4.53 -12.31
N ASP A 402 -8.35 -5.01 -11.18
CA ASP A 402 -8.59 -6.39 -10.75
C ASP A 402 -10.10 -6.67 -10.73
N ARG A 403 -10.48 -7.93 -10.95
CA ARG A 403 -11.88 -8.38 -10.89
C ARG A 403 -12.45 -8.31 -9.47
N GLY A 404 -11.62 -7.93 -8.49
CA GLY A 404 -11.94 -7.78 -7.09
C GLY A 404 -11.85 -9.13 -6.40
N SER A 405 -10.91 -9.26 -5.46
CA SER A 405 -11.05 -10.26 -4.41
C SER A 405 -12.19 -9.86 -3.49
N VAL A 406 -13.37 -10.46 -3.69
CA VAL A 406 -14.52 -10.25 -2.83
C VAL A 406 -14.33 -11.07 -1.55
N VAL A 407 -14.20 -10.38 -0.42
CA VAL A 407 -13.92 -10.99 0.90
C VAL A 407 -15.21 -11.53 1.52
N SER A 408 -16.33 -10.86 1.27
CA SER A 408 -17.68 -11.31 1.62
C SER A 408 -18.63 -10.97 0.46
N ALA A 409 -19.26 -12.00 -0.11
CA ALA A 409 -20.31 -11.83 -1.12
C ALA A 409 -21.57 -12.53 -0.64
N ARG A 410 -22.71 -11.86 -0.74
CA ARG A 410 -24.01 -12.52 -0.60
C ARG A 410 -24.20 -13.48 -1.78
N ARG A 411 -24.76 -14.67 -1.51
CA ARG A 411 -25.24 -15.58 -2.55
C ARG A 411 -26.36 -14.88 -3.33
N PRO A 412 -26.35 -14.87 -4.69
CA PRO A 412 -27.48 -14.38 -5.46
C PRO A 412 -28.76 -15.11 -5.06
N ARG A 413 -29.88 -14.40 -4.92
CA ARG A 413 -31.18 -15.02 -4.65
C ARG A 413 -31.52 -15.98 -5.81
N GLY A 414 -31.70 -17.27 -5.53
CA GLY A 414 -32.12 -18.28 -6.52
C GLY A 414 -31.21 -19.51 -6.72
N MET A 415 -30.08 -19.65 -6.01
CA MET A 415 -29.16 -20.79 -6.20
C MET A 415 -29.39 -21.94 -5.20
N PRO A 416 -29.49 -23.22 -5.61
CA PRO A 416 -29.76 -24.34 -4.70
C PRO A 416 -28.64 -24.55 -3.65
N PRO A 417 -28.95 -25.11 -2.47
CA PRO A 417 -27.98 -25.34 -1.40
C PRO A 417 -26.91 -26.35 -1.82
N ARG A 418 -25.64 -26.10 -1.46
CA ARG A 418 -24.55 -27.08 -1.70
C ARG A 418 -24.64 -28.21 -0.67
N ARG A 419 -24.56 -29.46 -1.13
CA ARG A 419 -24.26 -30.62 -0.27
C ARG A 419 -22.89 -30.42 0.40
N ARG A 420 -22.82 -30.65 1.71
CA ARG A 420 -21.59 -30.55 2.52
C ARG A 420 -20.53 -31.52 1.97
N GLY A 421 -19.30 -31.02 1.81
CA GLY A 421 -18.13 -31.85 1.48
C GLY A 421 -17.55 -31.59 0.08
N ARG A 422 -16.88 -30.44 -0.11
CA ARG A 422 -15.73 -30.24 -1.03
C ARG A 422 -15.17 -28.83 -0.84
N SER A 423 -13.84 -28.76 -0.75
CA SER A 423 -13.05 -27.57 -0.39
C SER A 423 -13.36 -26.32 -1.22
N THR A 424 -13.18 -25.16 -0.59
CA THR A 424 -13.51 -23.81 -1.08
C THR A 424 -12.62 -23.29 -2.23
N SER A 425 -11.70 -24.09 -2.77
CA SER A 425 -10.75 -23.64 -3.79
C SER A 425 -11.23 -23.76 -5.26
N ARG A 426 -12.34 -24.44 -5.55
CA ARG A 426 -12.78 -24.72 -6.95
C ARG A 426 -14.05 -24.01 -7.43
N ALA A 427 -14.57 -23.02 -6.70
CA ALA A 427 -15.86 -22.40 -7.06
C ALA A 427 -15.78 -21.11 -7.91
N TRP A 428 -14.60 -20.55 -8.16
CA TRP A 428 -14.45 -19.21 -8.75
C TRP A 428 -13.91 -19.18 -10.20
N SER A 429 -13.84 -20.32 -10.88
CA SER A 429 -13.32 -20.42 -12.27
C SER A 429 -14.39 -20.44 -13.37
N ARG A 430 -15.68 -20.28 -13.05
CA ARG A 430 -16.77 -20.35 -14.03
C ARG A 430 -17.85 -19.30 -13.82
N ILE A 431 -17.50 -18.02 -13.80
CA ILE A 431 -18.47 -16.94 -14.02
C ILE A 431 -17.79 -15.87 -14.89
N LEU A 432 -18.26 -15.81 -16.16
CA LEU A 432 -18.11 -14.78 -17.20
C LEU A 432 -17.12 -15.04 -18.37
N PRO A 433 -17.62 -14.99 -19.63
CA PRO A 433 -16.82 -15.12 -20.85
C PRO A 433 -16.09 -13.80 -21.22
N GLY A 434 -14.97 -13.94 -21.94
CA GLY A 434 -14.37 -12.95 -22.86
C GLY A 434 -13.78 -11.70 -22.24
#